data_AF-A0A7Y5DKC3-F1
#
_entry.id   AF-A0A7Y5DKC3-F1
#
_cell.length_a   1.000
_cell.length_b   1.000
_cell.length_c   1.000
_cell.angle_alpha   90.00
_cell.angle_beta   90.00
_cell.angle_gamma   90.00
#
_symmetry.space_group_name_H-M   'P 1'
#
loop_
_entity.id
_entity.type
_entity.pdbx_description
1 polymer ?
#
loop_
_entity_poly.entity_id
_entity_poly.type
_entity_poly.pdbx_seq_one_letter_code
_entity_poly.pdbx_strand_id
1 'polypeptide(L)'
;MKRLIALSLPLALAACWLQPMYAGGAGGAVAQGLGTVAVAPIEGKAGWLVRNALVDRLQGGNSDANARYRLDVRLDDKLEGLGLLSNDT
;
A
#
# COMPACT_ATOMS: atom_id res chain seq x y z
N MET A 1 -51.38 -3.87 4.83
CA MET A 1 -50.40 -3.76 5.94
C MET A 1 -49.18 -4.69 5.78
N LYS A 2 -49.31 -5.96 5.38
CA LYS A 2 -48.17 -6.89 5.14
C LYS A 2 -47.14 -6.42 4.09
N ARG A 3 -47.58 -5.67 3.05
CA ARG A 3 -46.72 -5.19 1.96
C ARG A 3 -45.75 -4.06 2.37
N LEU A 4 -46.06 -3.32 3.44
CA LEU A 4 -45.21 -2.22 3.92
C LEU A 4 -43.98 -2.74 4.69
N ILE A 5 -44.10 -3.89 5.34
CA ILE A 5 -43.00 -4.56 6.07
C ILE A 5 -41.98 -5.18 5.10
N ALA A 6 -42.40 -5.57 3.89
CA ALA A 6 -41.50 -6.13 2.89
C ALA A 6 -40.56 -5.07 2.27
N LEU A 7 -40.95 -3.79 2.31
CA LEU A 7 -40.18 -2.69 1.72
C LEU A 7 -39.12 -2.11 2.68
N SER A 8 -39.20 -2.39 3.98
CA SER A 8 -38.24 -1.87 4.97
C SER A 8 -36.96 -2.70 5.09
N LEU A 9 -36.96 -3.93 4.58
CA LEU A 9 -35.81 -4.85 4.64
C LEU A 9 -34.55 -4.35 3.90
N PRO A 10 -34.59 -3.82 2.66
CA PRO A 10 -33.39 -3.33 1.98
C PRO A 10 -32.79 -2.07 2.64
N LEU A 11 -33.62 -1.28 3.36
CA LEU A 11 -33.16 -0.08 4.06
C LEU A 11 -32.33 -0.42 5.31
N ALA A 12 -32.62 -1.54 5.96
CA ALA A 12 -31.84 -2.04 7.08
C ALA A 12 -30.44 -2.54 6.66
N LEU A 13 -30.26 -2.99 5.41
CA LEU A 13 -28.95 -3.40 4.90
C LEU A 13 -28.04 -2.20 4.57
N ALA A 14 -28.61 -1.05 4.18
CA ALA A 14 -27.85 0.18 3.93
C ALA A 14 -27.34 0.85 5.23
N ALA A 15 -27.85 0.44 6.40
CA ALA A 15 -27.46 1.00 7.70
C ALA A 15 -26.00 0.70 8.10
N CYS A 16 -25.31 -0.20 7.39
CA CYS A 16 -23.93 -0.54 7.72
C CYS A 16 -22.92 0.59 7.41
N TRP A 17 -23.28 1.62 6.59
CA TRP A 17 -22.55 2.89 6.34
C TRP A 17 -21.01 2.83 6.43
N LEU A 18 -20.41 1.70 6.02
CA LEU A 18 -19.00 1.44 6.21
C LEU A 18 -18.25 2.09 5.06
N GLN A 19 -17.84 3.34 5.27
CA GLN A 19 -17.00 4.05 4.31
C GLN A 19 -15.56 3.55 4.46
N PRO A 20 -14.95 2.93 3.44
CA PRO A 20 -13.56 2.52 3.53
C PRO A 20 -12.68 3.76 3.68
N MET A 21 -11.90 3.84 4.75
CA MET A 21 -11.06 5.00 5.05
C MET A 21 -10.08 5.35 3.91
N TYR A 22 -9.76 4.36 3.06
CA TYR A 22 -8.84 4.48 1.93
C TYR A 22 -9.49 4.14 0.56
N ALA A 23 -10.82 4.26 0.44
CA ALA A 23 -11.55 3.87 -0.78
C ALA A 23 -11.16 4.66 -2.05
N GLY A 24 -10.40 5.74 -1.93
CA GLY A 24 -9.97 6.57 -3.06
C GLY A 24 -9.03 5.88 -4.04
N GLY A 25 -8.47 4.71 -3.71
CA GLY A 25 -7.53 3.99 -4.57
C GLY A 25 -6.37 4.90 -5.01
N ALA A 26 -5.95 4.80 -6.28
CA ALA A 26 -4.91 5.66 -6.85
C ALA A 26 -5.32 7.15 -6.95
N GLY A 27 -6.62 7.47 -6.90
CA GLY A 27 -7.15 8.83 -6.96
C GLY A 27 -7.38 9.48 -5.59
N GLY A 28 -7.18 8.77 -4.49
CA GLY A 28 -7.37 9.32 -3.14
C GLY A 28 -6.29 10.33 -2.79
N ALA A 29 -6.63 11.35 -1.99
CA ALA A 29 -5.70 12.42 -1.62
C ALA A 29 -4.36 11.91 -1.03
N VAL A 30 -4.40 10.80 -0.26
CA VAL A 30 -3.21 10.16 0.27
C VAL A 30 -2.36 9.53 -0.83
N ALA A 31 -2.96 8.76 -1.74
CA ALA A 31 -2.25 8.13 -2.85
C ALA A 31 -1.63 9.18 -3.79
N GLN A 32 -2.37 10.25 -4.08
CA GLN A 32 -1.87 11.39 -4.86
C GLN A 32 -0.71 12.11 -4.16
N GLY A 33 -0.79 12.27 -2.83
CA GLY A 33 0.31 12.85 -2.04
C GLY A 33 1.57 11.97 -2.07
N LEU A 34 1.41 10.67 -1.82
CA LEU A 34 2.53 9.70 -1.81
C LEU A 34 3.17 9.53 -3.19
N GLY A 35 2.39 9.66 -4.27
CA GLY A 35 2.89 9.66 -5.65
C GLY A 35 3.84 10.82 -5.97
N THR A 36 3.93 11.84 -5.10
CA THR A 36 4.90 12.93 -5.23
C THR A 36 6.21 12.68 -4.46
N VAL A 37 6.40 11.50 -3.89
CA VAL A 37 7.63 11.13 -3.17
C VAL A 37 8.54 10.33 -4.09
N ALA A 38 9.70 10.91 -4.45
CA ALA A 38 10.75 10.20 -5.18
C ALA A 38 11.63 9.39 -4.22
N VAL A 39 11.93 8.15 -4.58
CA VAL A 39 12.79 7.25 -3.77
C VAL A 39 14.21 7.31 -4.34
N ALA A 40 15.16 7.78 -3.53
CA ALA A 40 16.56 7.83 -3.92
C ALA A 40 17.13 6.42 -4.18
N PRO A 41 18.21 6.30 -4.97
CA PRO A 41 18.94 5.04 -5.09
C PRO A 41 19.35 4.50 -3.71
N ILE A 42 19.18 3.20 -3.50
CA ILE A 42 19.59 2.48 -2.30
C ILE A 42 20.63 1.45 -2.73
N GLU A 43 21.80 1.48 -2.09
CA GLU A 43 22.96 0.68 -2.48
C GLU A 43 22.73 -0.83 -2.29
N GLY A 44 23.37 -1.62 -3.16
CA GLY A 44 23.36 -3.08 -3.10
C GLY A 44 22.07 -3.76 -3.59
N LYS A 45 22.11 -5.10 -3.67
CA LYS A 45 20.98 -5.92 -4.18
C LYS A 45 19.72 -5.78 -3.31
N ALA A 46 19.89 -5.84 -1.99
CA ALA A 46 18.77 -5.64 -1.06
C ALA A 46 18.19 -4.22 -1.19
N GLY A 47 19.06 -3.22 -1.37
CA GLY A 47 18.65 -1.83 -1.62
C GLY A 47 17.79 -1.68 -2.87
N TRP A 48 18.20 -2.32 -3.98
CA TRP A 48 17.41 -2.33 -5.21
C TRP A 48 16.02 -2.95 -5.02
N LEU A 49 15.92 -4.07 -4.31
CA LEU A 49 14.65 -4.74 -4.01
C LEU A 49 13.72 -3.84 -3.18
N VAL A 50 14.26 -3.23 -2.11
CA VAL A 50 13.51 -2.32 -1.25
C VAL A 50 13.07 -1.08 -2.01
N ARG A 51 13.95 -0.51 -2.86
CA ARG A 51 13.60 0.64 -3.69
C ARG A 51 12.42 0.33 -4.61
N ASN A 52 12.45 -0.81 -5.31
CA ASN A 52 11.35 -1.18 -6.19
C ASN A 52 10.03 -1.37 -5.43
N ALA A 53 10.07 -2.06 -4.28
CA ALA A 53 8.90 -2.21 -3.44
C ALA A 53 8.34 -0.85 -2.95
N LEU A 54 9.21 0.10 -2.60
CA LEU A 54 8.81 1.45 -2.24
C LEU A 54 8.20 2.21 -3.42
N VAL A 55 8.80 2.14 -4.61
CA VAL A 55 8.26 2.77 -5.82
C VAL A 55 6.87 2.20 -6.16
N ASP A 56 6.71 0.88 -6.14
CA ASP A 56 5.43 0.23 -6.39
C ASP A 56 4.38 0.66 -5.38
N ARG A 57 4.76 0.77 -4.11
CA ARG A 57 3.82 1.11 -3.03
C ARG A 57 3.41 2.58 -3.00
N LEU A 58 4.34 3.49 -3.29
CA LEU A 58 4.16 4.94 -3.16
C LEU A 58 3.64 5.57 -4.44
N GLN A 59 4.11 5.09 -5.59
CA GLN A 59 3.87 5.71 -6.89
C GLN A 59 3.02 4.84 -7.81
N GLY A 60 2.65 3.62 -7.38
CA GLY A 60 1.87 2.68 -8.20
C GLY A 60 2.58 2.33 -9.51
N GLY A 61 3.91 2.35 -9.53
CA GLY A 61 4.74 2.10 -10.71
C GLY A 61 4.98 3.31 -11.62
N ASN A 62 4.37 4.48 -11.37
CA ASN A 62 4.59 5.69 -12.17
C ASN A 62 5.75 6.52 -11.61
N SER A 63 6.90 6.53 -12.29
CA SER A 63 8.07 7.26 -11.80
C SER A 63 8.04 8.76 -12.17
N ASP A 64 8.30 9.61 -11.17
CA ASP A 64 8.99 10.92 -11.24
C ASP A 64 8.36 12.12 -11.97
N ALA A 65 7.14 12.06 -12.51
CA ALA A 65 6.62 13.20 -13.28
C ALA A 65 6.46 14.52 -12.48
N ASN A 66 6.33 14.47 -11.14
CA ASN A 66 6.14 15.66 -10.26
C ASN A 66 6.59 15.42 -8.80
N ALA A 67 7.82 14.97 -8.58
CA ALA A 67 8.32 14.74 -7.22
C ALA A 67 8.44 16.05 -6.40
N ARG A 68 7.74 16.10 -5.26
CA ARG A 68 7.78 17.22 -4.28
C ARG A 68 8.68 16.91 -3.08
N TYR A 69 8.82 15.63 -2.76
CA TYR A 69 9.62 15.16 -1.64
C TYR A 69 10.58 14.06 -2.11
N ARG A 70 11.69 13.91 -1.39
CA ARG A 70 12.65 12.82 -1.61
C ARG A 70 12.76 11.96 -0.36
N LEU A 71 12.70 10.65 -0.54
CA LEU A 71 12.91 9.65 0.48
C LEU A 71 14.33 9.07 0.33
N ASP A 72 15.20 9.41 1.27
CA ASP A 72 16.54 8.85 1.41
C ASP A 72 16.50 7.71 2.43
N VAL A 73 16.97 6.52 2.06
CA VAL A 73 16.89 5.31 2.89
C VAL A 73 18.29 4.76 3.15
N ARG A 74 18.60 4.50 4.41
CA ARG A 74 19.79 3.73 4.82
C ARG A 74 19.33 2.33 5.18
N LEU A 75 19.75 1.35 4.38
CA LEU A 75 19.41 -0.05 4.58
C LEU A 75 20.55 -0.77 5.31
N ASP A 76 20.21 -1.41 6.41
CA ASP A 76 21.09 -2.32 7.16
C ASP A 76 20.41 -3.68 7.18
N ASP A 77 20.99 -4.65 6.46
CA ASP A 77 20.45 -6.00 6.34
C ASP A 77 21.21 -6.93 7.29
N LYS A 78 20.47 -7.52 8.23
CA LYS A 78 20.99 -8.48 9.20
C LYS A 78 20.33 -9.82 8.97
N LEU A 79 21.09 -10.76 8.45
CA LEU A 79 20.65 -12.13 8.30
C LEU A 79 20.78 -12.86 9.64
N GLU A 80 19.64 -13.15 10.27
CA GLU A 80 19.57 -13.97 11.47
C GLU A 80 19.11 -15.38 11.11
N GLY A 81 20.02 -16.35 11.26
CA GLY A 81 19.72 -17.77 11.05
C GLY A 81 18.96 -18.36 12.24
N LEU A 82 17.65 -18.14 12.31
CA LEU A 82 16.81 -18.77 13.32
C LEU A 82 16.53 -20.23 12.93
N GLY A 83 17.36 -21.15 13.43
CA GLY A 83 17.06 -22.59 13.43
C GLY A 83 16.73 -23.19 12.06
N LEU A 84 17.60 -22.97 11.07
CA LEU A 84 17.46 -23.61 9.77
C LEU A 84 17.88 -25.09 9.89
N LEU A 85 16.92 -26.01 9.78
CA LEU A 85 17.23 -27.40 9.51
C LEU A 85 17.59 -27.52 8.01
N SER A 86 18.89 -27.39 7.69
CA SER A 86 19.36 -27.64 6.31
C SER A 86 19.19 -29.13 6.02
N ASN A 87 18.11 -29.47 5.34
CA ASN A 87 17.96 -30.75 4.67
C ASN A 87 18.60 -30.59 3.28
N ASP A 88 19.92 -30.76 3.23
CA ASP A 88 20.61 -30.95 1.97
C ASP A 88 20.69 -32.47 1.71
N THR A 89 19.87 -32.95 0.77
CA THR A 89 20.04 -34.25 0.10
C THR A 89 20.61 -34.04 -1.29
#